data_AF-A0A959MYV7-F1
#
_entry.id   AF-A0A959MYV7-F1
#
_cell.length_a   1.000
_cell.length_b   1.000
_cell.length_c   1.000
_cell.angle_alpha   90.00
_cell.angle_beta   90.00
_cell.angle_gamma   90.00
#
_symmetry.space_group_name_H-M   'P 1'
#
loop_
_entity.id
_entity.type
_entity.pdbx_description
1 polymer ?
#
loop_
_entity_poly.entity_id
_entity_poly.type
_entity_poly.pdbx_seq_one_letter_code
_entity_poly.pdbx_strand_id
1 'polypeptide(L)' 'MMGGGGFMLLGSVILLVLIGLIVWMVWTIANGNGVRNNIGDESTQEILKKRYARGEITKEQFDDMKKNIT' A
#
# COMPACT_ATOMS: atom_id res chain seq x y z
N MET A 1 -50.22 -9.36 -2.47
CA MET A 1 -48.85 -9.73 -2.06
C MET A 1 -47.87 -9.09 -3.03
N MET A 2 -47.39 -7.88 -2.73
CA MET A 2 -46.40 -7.17 -3.56
C MET A 2 -45.45 -6.45 -2.62
N GLY A 3 -44.31 -7.06 -2.34
CA GLY A 3 -43.35 -6.55 -1.37
C GLY A 3 -42.09 -7.40 -1.31
N GLY A 4 -41.59 -7.85 -2.45
CA GLY A 4 -40.37 -8.69 -2.54
C GLY A 4 -39.35 -8.22 -3.57
N GLY A 5 -39.76 -7.40 -4.56
CA GLY A 5 -38.86 -6.98 -5.65
C GLY A 5 -37.85 -5.89 -5.26
N GLY A 6 -38.23 -4.96 -4.38
CA GLY A 6 -37.36 -3.84 -3.99
C GLY A 6 -36.15 -4.26 -3.15
N PHE A 7 -36.31 -5.24 -2.28
CA PHE A 7 -35.22 -5.76 -1.44
C PHE A 7 -34.18 -6.55 -2.25
N MET A 8 -34.61 -7.26 -3.31
CA MET A 8 -33.70 -7.95 -4.23
C MET A 8 -32.86 -6.99 -5.07
N LEU A 9 -33.44 -5.88 -5.52
CA LEU A 9 -32.73 -4.87 -6.31
C LEU A 9 -31.77 -4.03 -5.46
N LEU A 10 -32.14 -3.68 -4.23
CA LEU A 10 -31.24 -2.96 -3.33
C LEU A 10 -30.06 -3.83 -2.88
N GLY A 11 -30.30 -5.13 -2.65
CA GLY A 11 -29.23 -6.07 -2.29
C GLY A 11 -28.21 -6.27 -3.41
N SER A 12 -28.64 -6.35 -4.67
CA SER A 12 -27.73 -6.54 -5.80
C SER A 12 -26.86 -5.32 -6.08
N VAL A 13 -27.40 -4.10 -5.90
CA VAL A 13 -26.63 -2.86 -6.06
C VAL A 13 -25.51 -2.76 -5.01
N ILE A 14 -25.80 -3.11 -3.75
CA ILE A 14 -24.79 -3.09 -2.68
C ILE A 14 -23.64 -4.07 -2.98
N LEU A 15 -23.97 -5.27 -3.47
CA LEU A 15 -22.95 -6.25 -3.87
C LEU A 15 -22.08 -5.75 -5.03
N LEU A 16 -22.68 -5.12 -6.05
CA LEU A 16 -21.92 -4.57 -7.17
C LEU A 16 -20.96 -3.46 -6.74
N VAL A 17 -21.41 -2.56 -5.85
CA VAL A 17 -20.56 -1.49 -5.28
C VAL A 17 -19.41 -2.10 -4.49
N LEU A 18 -19.67 -3.12 -3.67
CA LEU A 18 -18.66 -3.77 -2.84
C LEU A 18 -17.61 -4.49 -3.68
N ILE A 19 -18.01 -5.19 -4.75
CA ILE A 19 -17.10 -5.79 -5.73
C ILE A 19 -16.27 -4.71 -6.42
N GLY A 20 -16.89 -3.62 -6.87
CA GLY A 20 -16.19 -2.49 -7.49
C GLY A 20 -15.14 -1.86 -6.57
N LEU A 21 -15.46 -1.70 -5.28
CA LEU A 21 -14.55 -1.15 -4.26
C LEU A 21 -13.36 -2.08 -4.02
N ILE A 22 -13.59 -3.40 -3.94
CA ILE A 22 -12.51 -4.39 -3.82
C ILE A 22 -11.59 -4.34 -5.04
N VAL A 23 -12.15 -4.35 -6.26
CA VAL A 23 -11.36 -4.26 -7.50
C VAL A 23 -10.56 -2.96 -7.55
N TRP A 24 -11.17 -1.84 -7.17
CA TRP A 24 -10.50 -0.54 -7.11
C TRP A 24 -9.37 -0.52 -6.07
N MET A 25 -9.58 -1.13 -4.90
CA MET A 25 -8.57 -1.23 -3.85
C MET A 25 -7.41 -2.13 -4.26
N VAL A 26 -7.68 -3.29 -4.86
CA VAL A 26 -6.65 -4.19 -5.39
C VAL A 26 -5.90 -3.53 -6.54
N TRP A 27 -6.58 -2.84 -7.45
CA TRP A 27 -5.93 -2.09 -8.53
C TRP A 27 -5.08 -0.94 -7.99
N THR A 28 -5.56 -0.22 -6.98
CA THR A 28 -4.80 0.86 -6.32
C THR A 28 -3.58 0.33 -5.58
N ILE A 29 -3.61 -0.85 -4.95
CA ILE A 29 -2.45 -1.43 -4.26
C ILE A 29 -1.48 -2.08 -5.26
N ALA A 30 -2.01 -2.82 -6.25
CA ALA A 30 -1.21 -3.47 -7.28
C ALA A 30 -0.52 -2.46 -8.21
N ASN A 31 -1.21 -1.36 -8.53
CA ASN A 31 -0.66 -0.24 -9.30
C ASN A 31 0.04 0.80 -8.39
N GLY A 32 -0.22 0.74 -7.07
CA GLY A 32 0.33 1.60 -6.02
C GLY A 32 1.72 1.21 -5.51
N ASN A 33 2.35 0.19 -6.08
CA ASN A 33 3.80 0.07 -6.06
C ASN A 33 4.51 1.28 -6.74
N GLY A 34 3.74 2.21 -7.31
CA GLY A 34 4.19 3.52 -7.80
C GLY A 34 3.99 4.70 -6.84
N VAL A 35 3.53 4.55 -5.60
CA VAL A 35 3.63 5.64 -4.60
C VAL A 35 4.98 5.58 -3.89
N ARG A 36 6.04 5.69 -4.68
CA ARG A 36 7.35 6.18 -4.23
C ARG A 36 7.62 7.49 -4.94
N ASN A 37 6.81 8.50 -4.57
CA ASN A 37 7.13 9.90 -4.82
C ASN A 37 8.36 10.24 -3.96
N ASN A 38 9.57 9.92 -4.45
CA ASN A 38 10.88 10.51 -4.12
C ASN A 38 12.01 9.59 -4.65
N ILE A 39 11.98 9.37 -5.96
CA ILE A 39 13.08 8.74 -6.70
C ILE A 39 14.19 9.78 -6.81
N GLY A 40 15.06 9.84 -5.80
CA GLY A 40 16.23 10.71 -5.81
C GLY A 40 17.06 10.61 -4.53
N ASP A 41 16.41 10.66 -3.37
CA ASP A 41 17.11 10.81 -2.08
C ASP A 41 16.58 9.87 -0.97
N GLU A 42 15.26 9.67 -0.90
CA GLU A 42 14.66 8.83 0.16
C GLU A 42 14.92 7.33 -0.03
N SER A 43 15.27 6.90 -1.26
CA SER A 43 15.42 5.48 -1.57
C SER A 43 16.49 4.81 -0.73
N THR A 44 17.67 5.43 -0.62
CA THR A 44 18.81 4.84 0.07
C THR A 44 18.58 4.82 1.58
N GLN A 45 18.08 5.91 2.16
CA GLN A 45 17.80 5.97 3.61
C GLN A 45 16.68 5.03 4.04
N GLU A 46 15.61 4.88 3.24
CA GLU A 46 14.53 3.95 3.54
C GLU A 46 14.99 2.49 3.43
N ILE A 47 15.83 2.16 2.45
CA ILE A 47 16.41 0.81 2.32
C ILE A 47 17.29 0.51 3.54
N LEU A 48 18.11 1.46 3.99
CA LEU A 48 18.94 1.30 5.18
C LEU A 48 18.08 1.12 6.44
N LYS A 49 17.04 1.94 6.64
CA LYS A 49 16.11 1.80 7.76
C LYS A 49 15.40 0.45 7.74
N LYS A 50 14.98 -0.03 6.56
CA LYS A 50 14.30 -1.32 6.39
C LYS A 50 15.22 -2.50 6.74
N ARG A 51 16.52 -2.44 6.39
CA ARG A 51 17.51 -3.48 6.75
C ARG A 51 17.88 -3.45 8.23
N TYR A 52 17.97 -2.25 8.82
CA TYR A 52 18.19 -2.09 10.26
C TYR A 52 17.01 -2.65 11.08
N ALA A 53 15.77 -2.35 10.67
CA ALA A 53 14.56 -2.89 11.30
C ALA A 53 14.43 -4.42 11.16
N ARG A 54 15.04 -5.01 10.11
CA ARG A 54 15.15 -6.45 9.92
C ARG A 54 16.30 -7.08 10.72
N GLY A 55 17.17 -6.28 11.34
CA GLY A 55 18.37 -6.75 12.05
C GLY A 55 19.48 -7.25 11.13
N GLU A 56 19.38 -6.98 9.82
CA GLU A 56 20.39 -7.41 8.82
C GLU A 56 21.67 -6.57 8.89
N ILE A 57 21.59 -5.37 9.48
CA ILE A 57 22.72 -4.47 9.68
C ILE A 57 22.75 -3.97 11.13
N THR A 58 23.95 -3.80 11.68
CA THR A 58 24.12 -3.23 13.03
C THR A 58 23.95 -1.72 13.01
N LYS A 59 23.77 -1.12 14.20
CA LYS A 59 23.63 0.33 14.36
C LYS A 59 24.85 1.10 13.83
N GLU A 60 26.04 0.52 13.95
CA GLU A 60 27.30 1.08 13.45
C GLU A 60 27.31 1.16 11.92
N GLN A 61 26.95 0.06 11.25
CA GLN A 61 26.83 0.00 9.79
C GLN A 61 25.78 0.99 9.26
N PHE A 62 24.66 1.15 9.97
CA PHE A 62 23.63 2.14 9.62
C PHE A 62 24.16 3.58 9.70
N ASP A 63 24.91 3.93 10.76
CA ASP A 63 25.43 5.28 10.97
C ASP A 63 26.52 5.63 9.94
N ASP A 64 27.40 4.68 9.62
CA ASP A 64 28.44 4.86 8.60
C ASP A 64 27.84 5.07 7.20
N MET A 65 26.83 4.29 6.83
CA MET A 65 26.16 4.45 5.54
C MET A 65 25.38 5.77 5.48
N LYS A 66 24.75 6.19 6.59
CA LYS A 66 24.04 7.48 6.66
C LYS A 66 24.99 8.67 6.47
N LYS A 67 26.20 8.62 7.02
CA LYS A 67 27.23 9.67 6.87
C LYS A 67 27.82 9.76 5.47
N ASN A 68 27.85 8.66 4.71
CA ASN A 68 28.35 8.65 3.34
C ASN A 68 27.32 9.16 2.30
N ILE A 69 26.05 9.27 2.68
CA ILE A 69 24.95 9.74 1.82
C ILE A 69 24.71 11.25 2.00
N THR A 70 25.33 11.88 3.02
CA THR A 70 25.32 13.34 3.26
C THR A 70 26.60 13.96 2.73
#